data_AF-A0A2I0T4M2-F1
#
_entry.id   AF-A0A2I0T4M2-F1
#
_cell.length_a   1.000
_cell.length_b   1.000
_cell.length_c   1.000
_cell.angle_alpha   90.00
_cell.angle_beta   90.00
_cell.angle_gamma   90.00
#
_symmetry.space_group_name_H-M   'P 1'
#
loop_
_entity.id
_entity.type
_entity.pdbx_description
1 polymer ?
#
loop_
_entity_poly.entity_id
_entity_poly.type
_entity_poly.pdbx_seq_one_letter_code
_entity_poly.pdbx_strand_id
1 'polypeptide(L)'
;MNERERILEYKRQVQSLVNKSKKIVQLKPRNPDYRSNKPIILKALCDYKQDLLKTMRKEDYQKIITDLEIHYQEFLRNSQGSEMFGDEDKRKIQTQFTDAQKHYQTLIIQLPNQPRQPQIVVPTETCPVGSSNTIIVNERNREHEKQEAWLLMELQKLRRQIEASEVRMVQRAPLGVDQGAVHDFSVRIKDLEGVQNDSQIMAETLNKHKDLLPNFRGSEKYVYLQSEINALFQKLENINGVSAGYLDSLNALRCLLQIILQTEDVIRVFEVRLSEEETVPLDLDKVEAYRACLKKMKADLNMKKSLLNALENELQKTLQIHSQSCQSYTLYDMDIGKFCDKVTQLMDRWQRADKQIDNRFGHIS
;
A
#
# COMPACT_ATOMS: atom_id res chain seq x y z
N MET A 1 -2.85 6.88 -40.93
CA MET A 1 -2.71 6.82 -39.46
C MET A 1 -1.45 6.01 -39.15
N ASN A 2 -0.50 6.62 -38.46
CA ASN A 2 0.83 6.05 -38.20
C ASN A 2 0.75 4.94 -37.13
N GLU A 3 1.64 3.95 -37.15
CA GLU A 3 1.68 2.84 -36.19
C GLU A 3 1.85 3.34 -34.74
N ARG A 4 2.58 4.45 -34.59
CA ARG A 4 2.69 5.20 -33.34
C ARG A 4 1.36 5.77 -32.85
N GLU A 5 0.48 6.22 -33.74
CA GLU A 5 -0.87 6.70 -33.39
C GLU A 5 -1.78 5.55 -32.98
N ARG A 6 -1.67 4.38 -33.64
CA ARG A 6 -2.40 3.17 -33.23
C ARG A 6 -2.02 2.73 -31.82
N ILE A 7 -0.72 2.73 -31.50
CA ILE A 7 -0.23 2.38 -30.15
C ILE A 7 -0.70 3.40 -29.10
N LEU A 8 -0.67 4.69 -29.42
CA LEU A 8 -1.17 5.73 -28.52
C LEU A 8 -2.68 5.61 -28.28
N GLU A 9 -3.45 5.26 -29.30
CA GLU A 9 -4.89 5.03 -29.21
C GLU A 9 -5.19 3.77 -28.38
N TYR A 10 -4.48 2.66 -28.60
CA TYR A 10 -4.59 1.46 -27.76
C TYR A 10 -4.21 1.72 -26.31
N LYS A 11 -3.14 2.48 -26.06
CA LYS A 11 -2.74 2.88 -24.69
C LYS A 11 -3.83 3.72 -24.02
N ARG A 12 -4.49 4.61 -24.76
CA ARG A 12 -5.61 5.43 -24.26
C ARG A 12 -6.83 4.58 -23.93
N GLN A 13 -7.14 3.59 -24.77
CA GLN A 13 -8.26 2.66 -24.55
C GLN A 13 -8.02 1.73 -23.36
N VAL A 14 -6.81 1.19 -23.21
CA VAL A 14 -6.40 0.37 -22.04
C VAL A 14 -6.45 1.19 -20.76
N GLN A 15 -5.94 2.43 -20.77
CA GLN A 15 -6.00 3.30 -19.60
C GLN A 15 -7.46 3.65 -19.22
N SER A 16 -8.33 3.87 -20.22
CA SER A 16 -9.76 4.07 -20.01
C SER A 16 -10.42 2.84 -19.38
N LEU A 17 -10.05 1.63 -19.81
CA LEU A 17 -10.54 0.36 -19.26
C LEU A 17 -10.05 0.12 -17.83
N VAL A 18 -8.79 0.42 -17.52
CA VAL A 18 -8.23 0.35 -16.16
C VAL A 18 -8.91 1.35 -15.22
N ASN A 19 -9.19 2.56 -15.69
CA ASN A 19 -9.91 3.55 -14.89
C ASN A 19 -11.39 3.15 -14.69
N LYS A 20 -12.00 2.48 -15.67
CA LYS A 20 -13.36 1.91 -15.53
C LYS A 20 -13.37 0.70 -14.62
N SER A 21 -12.37 -0.19 -14.66
CA SER A 21 -12.27 -1.35 -13.77
C SER A 21 -12.08 -0.93 -12.31
N LYS A 22 -11.32 0.13 -12.05
CA LYS A 22 -11.20 0.75 -10.72
C LYS A 22 -12.54 1.28 -10.18
N LYS A 23 -13.45 1.75 -11.04
CA LYS A 23 -14.82 2.15 -10.68
C LYS A 23 -15.78 0.95 -10.50
N ILE A 24 -15.49 -0.19 -11.13
CA ILE A 24 -16.26 -1.44 -10.98
C ILE A 24 -16.00 -2.08 -9.60
N VAL A 25 -14.78 -1.97 -9.06
CA VAL A 25 -14.40 -2.54 -7.75
C VAL A 25 -14.98 -1.76 -6.55
N GLN A 26 -15.44 -0.51 -6.76
CA GLN A 26 -16.05 0.34 -5.71
C GLN A 26 -17.57 0.25 -5.58
N LEU A 27 -18.28 -0.64 -6.29
CA LEU A 27 -19.74 -0.68 -6.24
C LEU A 27 -20.27 -2.02 -5.72
N LYS A 28 -20.66 -2.01 -4.43
CA LYS A 28 -21.78 -2.83 -3.92
C LYS A 28 -23.02 -2.66 -4.83
N PRO A 29 -23.95 -3.63 -4.85
CA PRO A 29 -24.73 -4.01 -6.02
C PRO A 29 -25.53 -2.84 -6.57
N ARG A 30 -25.25 -2.47 -7.82
CA ARG A 30 -25.96 -1.41 -8.52
C ARG A 30 -27.06 -2.04 -9.36
N ASN A 31 -28.29 -1.82 -8.91
CA ASN A 31 -29.55 -1.81 -9.64
C ASN A 31 -29.71 -2.81 -10.82
N PRO A 32 -30.58 -3.85 -10.72
CA PRO A 32 -30.77 -4.89 -11.74
C PRO A 32 -31.24 -4.39 -13.12
N ASP A 33 -31.61 -3.11 -13.26
CA ASP A 33 -32.10 -2.55 -14.53
C ASP A 33 -31.01 -2.14 -15.53
N TYR A 34 -29.73 -2.20 -15.17
CA TYR A 34 -28.63 -1.79 -16.07
C TYR A 34 -28.00 -2.98 -16.82
N ARG A 35 -28.70 -3.50 -17.84
CA ARG A 35 -28.11 -4.40 -18.85
C ARG A 35 -27.09 -3.64 -19.71
N SER A 36 -25.79 -3.79 -19.43
CA SER A 36 -24.73 -3.24 -20.26
C SER A 36 -24.54 -4.09 -21.53
N ASN A 37 -25.09 -3.61 -22.65
CA ASN A 37 -25.07 -4.26 -23.96
C ASN A 37 -23.70 -4.19 -24.69
N LYS A 38 -22.57 -4.41 -24.00
CA LYS A 38 -21.22 -4.31 -24.58
C LYS A 38 -20.46 -5.64 -24.48
N PRO A 39 -19.80 -6.09 -25.56
CA PRO A 39 -19.17 -7.40 -25.62
C PRO A 39 -17.99 -7.52 -24.64
N ILE A 40 -17.90 -8.68 -23.98
CA ILE A 40 -16.89 -9.04 -22.98
C ILE A 40 -15.59 -9.42 -23.70
N ILE A 41 -14.50 -8.72 -23.39
CA ILE A 41 -13.25 -8.77 -24.18
C ILE A 41 -12.27 -9.79 -23.55
N LEU A 42 -12.42 -11.08 -23.87
CA LEU A 42 -11.33 -12.08 -23.73
C LEU A 42 -10.31 -11.96 -24.89
N LYS A 43 -10.74 -11.36 -26.01
CA LYS A 43 -9.98 -11.26 -27.26
C LYS A 43 -8.71 -10.40 -27.12
N ALA A 44 -8.79 -9.25 -26.44
CA ALA A 44 -7.64 -8.35 -26.28
C ALA A 44 -6.51 -8.93 -25.41
N LEU A 45 -6.81 -9.82 -24.46
CA LEU A 45 -5.79 -10.52 -23.66
C LEU A 45 -5.12 -11.65 -24.44
N CYS A 46 -5.87 -12.32 -25.32
CA CYS A 46 -5.33 -13.34 -26.22
C CYS A 46 -4.45 -12.69 -27.31
N ASP A 47 -4.92 -11.60 -27.91
CA ASP A 47 -4.21 -10.87 -28.96
C ASP A 47 -2.91 -10.23 -28.42
N TYR A 48 -2.94 -9.67 -27.20
CA TYR A 48 -1.77 -9.09 -26.54
C TYR A 48 -0.66 -10.11 -26.24
N LYS A 49 -1.03 -11.36 -25.94
CA LYS A 49 -0.06 -12.44 -25.73
C LYS A 49 0.33 -13.16 -27.03
N GLN A 50 -0.49 -13.11 -28.07
CA GLN A 50 -0.21 -13.75 -29.38
C GLN A 50 1.06 -13.23 -30.06
N ASP A 51 1.32 -11.93 -30.00
CA ASP A 51 2.55 -11.35 -30.59
C ASP A 51 3.80 -11.63 -29.75
N LEU A 52 3.64 -11.84 -28.43
CA LEU A 52 4.73 -12.23 -27.54
C LEU A 52 5.13 -13.72 -27.71
N LEU A 53 4.23 -14.53 -28.26
CA LEU A 53 4.39 -15.98 -28.33
C LEU A 53 5.30 -16.44 -29.45
N LYS A 54 5.40 -15.74 -30.58
CA LYS A 54 6.19 -16.16 -31.76
C LYS A 54 7.71 -16.33 -31.51
N THR A 55 8.23 -15.93 -30.35
CA THR A 55 9.67 -15.92 -30.01
C THR A 55 10.04 -16.75 -28.78
N MET A 56 9.10 -17.49 -28.17
CA MET A 56 9.29 -18.18 -26.89
C MET A 56 9.73 -19.66 -27.01
N ARG A 57 10.21 -20.26 -25.90
CA ARG A 57 10.59 -21.69 -25.81
C ARG A 57 9.39 -22.56 -25.40
N LYS A 58 9.40 -23.87 -25.77
CA LYS A 58 8.31 -24.85 -25.54
C LYS A 58 7.77 -24.88 -24.10
N GLU A 59 8.64 -24.72 -23.11
CA GLU A 59 8.32 -24.69 -21.68
C GLU A 59 7.47 -23.47 -21.29
N ASP A 60 7.72 -22.32 -21.90
CA ASP A 60 6.96 -21.08 -21.67
C ASP A 60 5.56 -21.17 -22.29
N TYR A 61 5.41 -21.86 -23.43
CA TYR A 61 4.09 -22.15 -24.00
C TYR A 61 3.27 -23.09 -23.11
N GLN A 62 3.90 -24.11 -22.50
CA GLN A 62 3.22 -25.00 -21.57
C GLN A 62 2.69 -24.24 -20.35
N LYS A 63 3.50 -23.34 -19.78
CA LYS A 63 3.07 -22.49 -18.67
C LYS A 63 1.90 -21.58 -19.04
N ILE A 64 1.90 -21.03 -20.26
CA ILE A 64 0.82 -20.15 -20.74
C ILE A 64 -0.49 -20.91 -20.93
N ILE A 65 -0.44 -22.16 -21.41
CA ILE A 65 -1.64 -23.03 -21.47
C ILE A 65 -2.16 -23.32 -20.06
N THR A 66 -1.28 -23.64 -19.12
CA THR A 66 -1.66 -23.90 -17.72
C THR A 66 -2.31 -22.66 -17.07
N ASP A 67 -1.71 -21.48 -17.24
CA ASP A 67 -2.27 -20.23 -16.70
C ASP A 67 -3.63 -19.89 -17.33
N LEU A 68 -3.79 -20.12 -18.64
CA LEU A 68 -5.06 -19.92 -19.35
C LEU A 68 -6.14 -20.89 -18.83
N GLU A 69 -5.79 -22.13 -18.56
CA GLU A 69 -6.67 -23.14 -17.99
C GLU A 69 -7.10 -22.79 -16.56
N ILE A 70 -6.17 -22.35 -15.70
CA ILE A 70 -6.48 -21.88 -14.33
C ILE A 70 -7.50 -20.75 -14.37
N HIS A 71 -7.29 -19.74 -15.22
CA HIS A 71 -8.19 -18.59 -15.32
C HIS A 71 -9.56 -18.96 -15.88
N TYR A 72 -9.62 -19.90 -16.83
CA TYR A 72 -10.90 -20.39 -17.35
C TYR A 72 -11.68 -21.19 -16.29
N GLN A 73 -11.00 -22.02 -15.50
CA GLN A 73 -11.63 -22.74 -14.38
C GLN A 73 -12.12 -21.80 -13.28
N GLU A 74 -11.37 -20.73 -12.99
CA GLU A 74 -11.80 -19.69 -12.06
C GLU A 74 -13.03 -18.92 -12.57
N PHE A 75 -13.09 -18.63 -13.87
CA PHE A 75 -14.28 -18.08 -14.50
C PHE A 75 -15.49 -19.03 -14.38
N LEU A 76 -15.34 -20.32 -14.65
CA LEU A 76 -16.42 -21.30 -14.51
C LEU A 76 -16.94 -21.37 -13.07
N ARG A 77 -16.03 -21.37 -12.08
CA ARG A 77 -16.39 -21.36 -10.65
C ARG A 77 -17.14 -20.09 -10.25
N ASN A 78 -16.68 -18.92 -10.70
CA ASN A 78 -17.25 -17.63 -10.30
C ASN A 78 -18.51 -17.25 -11.09
N SER A 79 -18.77 -17.89 -12.23
CA SER A 79 -19.94 -17.64 -13.08
C SER A 79 -21.13 -18.59 -12.81
N GLN A 80 -20.95 -19.61 -11.97
CA GLN A 80 -22.05 -20.48 -11.51
C GLN A 80 -23.06 -19.68 -10.70
N GLY A 81 -24.34 -19.71 -11.11
CA GLY A 81 -25.42 -18.94 -10.48
C GLY A 81 -25.43 -17.43 -10.80
N SER A 82 -24.52 -16.94 -11.66
CA SER A 82 -24.47 -15.54 -12.04
C SER A 82 -25.44 -15.22 -13.19
N GLU A 83 -26.32 -14.24 -12.99
CA GLU A 83 -27.22 -13.70 -14.03
C GLU A 83 -26.52 -12.69 -14.98
N MET A 84 -25.27 -12.32 -14.67
CA MET A 84 -24.47 -11.38 -15.48
C MET A 84 -23.96 -11.99 -16.78
N PHE A 85 -23.96 -13.32 -16.90
CA PHE A 85 -23.48 -14.03 -18.08
C PHE A 85 -24.59 -14.95 -18.59
N GLY A 86 -25.18 -14.59 -19.73
CA GLY A 86 -26.13 -15.46 -20.42
C GLY A 86 -25.44 -16.70 -21.00
N ASP A 87 -26.22 -17.72 -21.35
CA ASP A 87 -25.69 -18.95 -21.94
C ASP A 87 -24.91 -18.70 -23.24
N GLU A 88 -25.26 -17.64 -23.98
CA GLU A 88 -24.55 -17.23 -25.19
C GLU A 88 -23.14 -16.68 -24.89
N ASP A 89 -22.99 -15.88 -23.83
CA ASP A 89 -21.70 -15.32 -23.41
C ASP A 89 -20.78 -16.42 -22.87
N LYS A 90 -21.34 -17.35 -22.10
CA LYS A 90 -20.62 -18.54 -21.61
C LYS A 90 -20.14 -19.40 -22.78
N ARG A 91 -20.99 -19.62 -23.79
CA ARG A 91 -20.63 -20.36 -25.00
C ARG A 91 -19.54 -19.65 -25.79
N LYS A 92 -19.61 -18.32 -25.96
CA LYS A 92 -18.56 -17.53 -26.63
C LYS A 92 -17.22 -17.61 -25.90
N ILE A 93 -17.21 -17.53 -24.58
CA ILE A 93 -15.98 -17.62 -23.76
C ILE A 93 -15.39 -19.03 -23.84
N GLN A 94 -16.23 -20.06 -23.81
CA GLN A 94 -15.81 -21.45 -24.00
C GLN A 94 -15.20 -21.68 -25.39
N THR A 95 -15.81 -21.15 -26.45
CA THR A 95 -15.28 -21.24 -27.81
C THR A 95 -13.93 -20.52 -27.91
N GLN A 96 -13.81 -19.30 -27.37
CA GLN A 96 -12.55 -18.55 -27.38
C GLN A 96 -11.42 -19.26 -26.61
N PHE A 97 -11.74 -19.87 -25.47
CA PHE A 97 -10.78 -20.69 -24.73
C PHE A 97 -10.33 -21.91 -25.55
N THR A 98 -11.27 -22.63 -26.16
CA THR A 98 -10.99 -23.84 -26.97
C THR A 98 -10.15 -23.50 -28.19
N ASP A 99 -10.46 -22.41 -28.89
CA ASP A 99 -9.71 -21.94 -30.05
C ASP A 99 -8.28 -21.52 -29.68
N ALA A 100 -8.13 -20.79 -28.56
CA ALA A 100 -6.82 -20.40 -28.04
C ALA A 100 -6.00 -21.64 -27.63
N GLN A 101 -6.61 -22.59 -26.92
CA GLN A 101 -5.96 -23.83 -26.51
C GLN A 101 -5.49 -24.66 -27.71
N LYS A 102 -6.35 -24.84 -28.73
CA LYS A 102 -6.00 -25.55 -29.97
C LYS A 102 -4.88 -24.84 -30.74
N HIS A 103 -4.90 -23.52 -30.79
CA HIS A 103 -3.86 -22.73 -31.42
C HIS A 103 -2.50 -22.89 -30.73
N TYR A 104 -2.47 -22.83 -29.40
CA TYR A 104 -1.23 -23.02 -28.63
C TYR A 104 -0.71 -24.45 -28.67
N GLN A 105 -1.60 -25.45 -28.65
CA GLN A 105 -1.20 -26.85 -28.88
C GLN A 105 -0.61 -27.06 -30.28
N THR A 106 -1.18 -26.42 -31.31
CA THR A 106 -0.65 -26.46 -32.68
C THR A 106 0.74 -25.82 -32.77
N LEU A 107 0.95 -24.68 -32.11
CA LEU A 107 2.26 -24.01 -32.04
C LEU A 107 3.31 -24.86 -31.30
N ILE A 108 2.92 -25.57 -30.24
CA ILE A 108 3.79 -26.53 -29.53
C ILE A 108 4.21 -27.71 -30.42
N ILE A 109 3.35 -28.12 -31.35
CA ILE A 109 3.59 -29.22 -32.31
C ILE A 109 4.41 -28.74 -33.52
N GLN A 110 4.24 -27.48 -33.95
CA GLN A 110 4.96 -26.89 -35.09
C GLN A 110 6.37 -26.39 -34.74
N LEU A 111 6.71 -26.29 -33.45
CA LEU A 111 8.09 -26.14 -33.01
C LEU A 111 8.85 -27.42 -33.36
N PRO A 112 10.07 -27.34 -33.95
CA PRO A 112 10.87 -28.53 -34.19
C PRO A 112 11.03 -29.26 -32.85
N ASN A 113 10.49 -30.48 -32.74
CA ASN A 113 11.10 -31.43 -31.84
C ASN A 113 12.57 -31.42 -32.26
N GLN A 114 13.51 -31.07 -31.38
CA GLN A 114 14.88 -31.52 -31.56
C GLN A 114 14.83 -33.02 -31.22
N PRO A 115 14.78 -33.95 -32.19
CA PRO A 115 15.30 -35.27 -31.90
C PRO A 115 16.79 -35.08 -31.57
N ARG A 116 17.25 -35.74 -30.51
CA ARG A 116 18.64 -36.18 -30.46
C ARG A 116 18.92 -36.87 -31.80
N GLN A 117 19.75 -36.29 -32.66
CA GLN A 117 20.12 -36.98 -33.89
C GLN A 117 20.98 -38.21 -33.53
N PRO A 118 20.62 -39.41 -34.02
CA PRO A 118 21.55 -40.54 -34.07
C PRO A 118 22.74 -40.15 -34.95
N GLN A 119 23.94 -40.52 -34.50
CA GLN A 119 25.15 -40.47 -35.32
C GLN A 119 24.92 -41.27 -36.61
N ILE A 120 24.79 -40.60 -37.75
CA ILE A 120 25.00 -41.21 -39.06
C ILE A 120 26.43 -40.84 -39.45
N VAL A 121 27.29 -41.86 -39.36
CA VAL A 121 28.67 -41.88 -39.83
C VAL A 121 28.66 -41.68 -41.35
N VAL A 122 29.28 -40.62 -41.85
CA VAL A 122 29.80 -40.57 -43.23
C VAL A 122 31.22 -40.03 -43.18
N PRO A 123 32.20 -40.66 -43.86
CA PRO A 123 33.62 -40.49 -43.57
C PRO A 123 34.21 -39.18 -44.11
N THR A 124 35.18 -38.72 -43.31
CA THR A 124 36.25 -37.72 -43.49
C THR A 124 36.69 -37.38 -44.92
N GLU A 125 36.99 -36.08 -45.13
CA GLU A 125 38.23 -35.49 -45.71
C GLU A 125 37.96 -33.96 -45.89
N THR A 126 38.74 -32.96 -45.51
CA THR A 126 40.12 -32.79 -45.01
C THR A 126 40.24 -31.39 -44.34
N CYS A 127 41.10 -31.32 -43.31
CA CYS A 127 41.93 -30.21 -42.82
C CYS A 127 41.34 -28.98 -42.05
N PRO A 128 42.11 -28.42 -41.08
CA PRO A 128 41.57 -27.88 -39.83
C PRO A 128 42.04 -26.45 -39.51
N VAL A 129 41.13 -25.46 -39.43
CA VAL A 129 41.43 -24.20 -38.73
C VAL A 129 40.13 -23.58 -38.17
N GLY A 130 40.07 -23.38 -36.85
CA GLY A 130 39.17 -22.38 -36.23
C GLY A 130 37.91 -22.88 -35.50
N SER A 131 38.02 -23.83 -34.55
CA SER A 131 36.89 -24.21 -33.67
C SER A 131 36.88 -23.57 -32.27
N SER A 132 37.91 -22.81 -31.88
CA SER A 132 37.95 -22.26 -30.52
C SER A 132 37.06 -21.03 -30.34
N ASN A 133 36.91 -20.16 -31.34
CA ASN A 133 36.17 -18.90 -31.17
C ASN A 133 34.65 -19.09 -31.13
N THR A 134 34.09 -20.05 -31.88
CA THR A 134 32.64 -20.28 -31.99
C THR A 134 32.05 -20.92 -30.73
N ILE A 135 32.79 -21.81 -30.06
CA ILE A 135 32.37 -22.43 -28.79
C ILE A 135 32.38 -21.40 -27.65
N ILE A 136 33.44 -20.58 -27.56
CA ILE A 136 33.58 -19.54 -26.52
C ILE A 136 32.51 -18.43 -26.66
N VAL A 137 32.09 -18.09 -27.89
CA VAL A 137 31.03 -17.10 -28.13
C VAL A 137 29.65 -17.66 -27.76
N ASN A 138 29.36 -18.93 -28.09
CA ASN A 138 28.10 -19.57 -27.71
C ASN A 138 27.96 -19.77 -26.19
N GLU A 139 29.05 -20.09 -25.48
CA GLU A 139 29.05 -20.18 -24.02
C GLU A 139 28.87 -18.82 -23.34
N ARG A 140 29.53 -17.76 -23.84
CA ARG A 140 29.34 -16.38 -23.34
C ARG A 140 27.93 -15.86 -23.55
N ASN A 141 27.33 -16.12 -24.71
CA ASN A 141 25.95 -15.73 -25.00
C ASN A 141 24.96 -16.45 -24.07
N ARG A 142 25.16 -17.76 -23.82
CA ARG A 142 24.34 -18.52 -22.86
C ARG A 142 24.48 -18.01 -21.42
N GLU A 143 25.67 -17.61 -21.02
CA GLU A 143 25.89 -17.10 -19.66
C GLU A 143 25.30 -15.71 -19.47
N HIS A 144 25.39 -14.83 -20.49
CA HIS A 144 24.70 -13.54 -20.50
C HIS A 144 23.17 -13.70 -20.42
N GLU A 145 22.57 -14.62 -21.19
CA GLU A 145 21.13 -14.90 -21.11
C GLU A 145 20.67 -15.36 -19.72
N LYS A 146 21.48 -16.19 -19.03
CA LYS A 146 21.22 -16.60 -17.64
C LYS A 146 21.29 -15.43 -16.68
N GLN A 147 22.31 -14.57 -16.82
CA GLN A 147 22.47 -13.39 -15.97
C GLN A 147 21.34 -12.38 -16.16
N GLU A 148 20.85 -12.21 -17.38
CA GLU A 148 19.66 -11.41 -17.68
C GLU A 148 18.40 -11.98 -17.04
N ALA A 149 18.16 -13.28 -17.20
CA ALA A 149 17.02 -13.96 -16.61
C ALA A 149 17.04 -13.87 -15.08
N TRP A 150 18.24 -13.99 -14.49
CA TRP A 150 18.45 -13.79 -13.05
C TRP A 150 18.11 -12.36 -12.61
N LEU A 151 18.62 -11.35 -13.31
CA LEU A 151 18.35 -9.94 -12.98
C LEU A 151 16.85 -9.62 -13.09
N LEU A 152 16.18 -10.10 -14.13
CA LEU A 152 14.72 -9.97 -14.26
C LEU A 152 13.97 -10.57 -13.08
N MET A 153 14.40 -11.75 -12.60
CA MET A 153 13.79 -12.41 -11.46
C MET A 153 14.00 -11.63 -10.15
N GLU A 154 15.20 -11.09 -9.92
CA GLU A 154 15.46 -10.26 -8.73
C GLU A 154 14.72 -8.93 -8.77
N LEU A 155 14.61 -8.27 -9.94
CA LEU A 155 13.79 -7.06 -10.07
C LEU A 155 12.31 -7.34 -9.81
N GLN A 156 11.79 -8.48 -10.28
CA GLN A 156 10.42 -8.89 -10.00
C GLN A 156 10.18 -9.19 -8.52
N LYS A 157 11.18 -9.75 -7.83
CA LYS A 157 11.14 -9.98 -6.38
C LYS A 157 11.13 -8.66 -5.60
N LEU A 158 11.99 -7.72 -5.95
CA LEU A 158 12.00 -6.37 -5.37
C LEU A 158 10.66 -5.65 -5.58
N ARG A 159 10.10 -5.74 -6.79
CA ARG A 159 8.77 -5.17 -7.09
C ARG A 159 7.69 -5.69 -6.13
N ARG A 160 7.64 -7.00 -5.88
CA ARG A 160 6.68 -7.61 -4.95
C ARG A 160 6.90 -7.15 -3.50
N GLN A 161 8.15 -6.99 -3.08
CA GLN A 161 8.47 -6.49 -1.74
C GLN A 161 8.04 -5.01 -1.57
N ILE A 162 8.26 -4.18 -2.58
CA ILE A 162 7.77 -2.79 -2.63
C ILE A 162 6.24 -2.76 -2.52
N GLU A 163 5.54 -3.56 -3.32
CA GLU A 163 4.07 -3.66 -3.28
C GLU A 163 3.56 -4.13 -1.90
N ALA A 164 4.25 -5.04 -1.23
CA ALA A 164 3.91 -5.45 0.14
C ALA A 164 4.09 -4.32 1.16
N SER A 165 5.14 -3.50 1.00
CA SER A 165 5.34 -2.29 1.82
C SER A 165 4.26 -1.23 1.57
N GLU A 166 3.85 -1.01 0.32
CA GLU A 166 2.72 -0.11 -0.02
C GLU A 166 1.43 -0.54 0.69
N VAL A 167 1.13 -1.85 0.71
CA VAL A 167 -0.05 -2.39 1.42
C VAL A 167 0.03 -2.15 2.93
N ARG A 168 1.19 -2.43 3.56
CA ARG A 168 1.38 -2.19 5.01
C ARG A 168 1.21 -0.71 5.37
N MET A 169 1.67 0.20 4.50
CA MET A 169 1.51 1.64 4.72
C MET A 169 0.04 2.08 4.70
N VAL A 170 -0.80 1.59 3.79
CA VAL A 170 -2.21 2.03 3.68
C VAL A 170 -3.18 1.32 4.63
N GLN A 171 -2.70 0.34 5.40
CA GLN A 171 -3.52 -0.38 6.37
C GLN A 171 -4.06 0.57 7.45
N ARG A 172 -5.38 0.55 7.69
CA ARG A 172 -5.99 1.40 8.73
C ARG A 172 -5.58 0.92 10.13
N ALA A 173 -5.13 1.85 10.95
CA ALA A 173 -4.92 1.63 12.39
C ALA A 173 -6.08 2.27 13.18
N PRO A 174 -6.64 1.59 14.18
CA PRO A 174 -7.64 2.17 15.07
C PRO A 174 -6.94 3.14 16.05
N LEU A 175 -6.76 4.40 15.65
CA LEU A 175 -6.16 5.42 16.51
C LEU A 175 -7.24 6.08 17.37
N GLY A 176 -7.29 5.70 18.65
CA GLY A 176 -8.19 6.29 19.65
C GLY A 176 -7.59 7.47 20.41
N VAL A 177 -8.37 8.03 21.33
CA VAL A 177 -7.97 9.13 22.24
C VAL A 177 -7.91 8.70 23.72
N ASP A 178 -7.99 7.39 23.97
CA ASP A 178 -7.99 6.78 25.30
C ASP A 178 -6.63 6.17 25.68
N GLN A 179 -6.56 5.63 26.89
CA GLN A 179 -5.35 5.01 27.41
C GLN A 179 -4.89 3.78 26.61
N GLY A 180 -5.83 3.02 26.02
CA GLY A 180 -5.55 1.86 25.19
C GLY A 180 -4.87 2.24 23.88
N ALA A 181 -5.22 3.40 23.32
CA ALA A 181 -4.65 3.90 22.07
C ALA A 181 -3.13 4.12 22.12
N VAL A 182 -2.53 4.33 23.30
CA VAL A 182 -1.07 4.53 23.45
C VAL A 182 -0.28 3.33 22.88
N HIS A 183 -0.79 2.11 23.12
CA HIS A 183 -0.18 0.90 22.57
C HIS A 183 -0.35 0.85 21.05
N ASP A 184 -1.53 1.16 20.54
CA ASP A 184 -1.85 1.13 19.11
C ASP A 184 -0.98 2.11 18.31
N PHE A 185 -0.75 3.33 18.84
CA PHE A 185 0.22 4.27 18.27
C PHE A 185 1.63 3.69 18.21
N SER A 186 2.06 3.04 19.30
CA SER A 186 3.41 2.47 19.40
C SER A 186 3.62 1.31 18.41
N VAL A 187 2.62 0.45 18.25
CA VAL A 187 2.62 -0.63 17.26
C VAL A 187 2.68 -0.05 15.85
N ARG A 188 1.80 0.92 15.54
CA ARG A 188 1.73 1.50 14.21
C ARG A 188 2.99 2.26 13.80
N ILE A 189 3.61 2.97 14.73
CA ILE A 189 4.90 3.66 14.51
C ILE A 189 5.98 2.62 14.17
N LYS A 190 6.12 1.56 14.98
CA LYS A 190 7.10 0.49 14.73
C LYS A 190 6.90 -0.20 13.38
N ASP A 191 5.64 -0.44 12.99
CA ASP A 191 5.34 -1.04 11.69
C ASP A 191 5.82 -0.16 10.52
N LEU A 192 5.64 1.16 10.62
CA LEU A 192 6.10 2.11 9.59
C LEU A 192 7.62 2.31 9.60
N GLU A 193 8.26 2.30 10.78
CA GLU A 193 9.73 2.28 10.90
C GLU A 193 10.29 1.01 10.23
N GLY A 194 9.61 -0.13 10.40
CA GLY A 194 9.92 -1.37 9.70
C GLY A 194 9.82 -1.23 8.18
N VAL A 195 8.79 -0.55 7.68
CA VAL A 195 8.65 -0.25 6.23
C VAL A 195 9.81 0.63 5.73
N GLN A 196 10.22 1.65 6.48
CA GLN A 196 11.37 2.50 6.10
C GLN A 196 12.68 1.70 6.06
N ASN A 197 12.92 0.84 7.05
CA ASN A 197 14.08 -0.02 7.08
C ASN A 197 14.09 -1.01 5.90
N ASP A 198 12.95 -1.65 5.62
CA ASP A 198 12.82 -2.56 4.47
C ASP A 198 13.05 -1.82 3.15
N SER A 199 12.54 -0.59 3.01
CA SER A 199 12.75 0.27 1.85
C SER A 199 14.23 0.59 1.62
N GLN A 200 14.97 0.87 2.69
CA GLN A 200 16.42 1.12 2.64
C GLN A 200 17.18 -0.13 2.15
N ILE A 201 16.87 -1.31 2.70
CA ILE A 201 17.49 -2.58 2.29
C ILE A 201 17.20 -2.88 0.81
N MET A 202 15.96 -2.64 0.36
CA MET A 202 15.58 -2.80 -1.04
C MET A 202 16.32 -1.81 -1.95
N ALA A 203 16.49 -0.55 -1.52
CA ALA A 203 17.22 0.46 -2.28
C ALA A 203 18.69 0.08 -2.46
N GLU A 204 19.34 -0.43 -1.42
CA GLU A 204 20.73 -0.92 -1.48
C GLU A 204 20.86 -2.11 -2.43
N THR A 205 19.92 -3.05 -2.38
CA THR A 205 19.88 -4.21 -3.27
C THR A 205 19.67 -3.78 -4.73
N LEU A 206 18.72 -2.86 -4.96
CA LEU A 206 18.44 -2.31 -6.28
C LEU A 206 19.64 -1.52 -6.83
N ASN A 207 20.39 -0.82 -5.98
CA ASN A 207 21.59 -0.11 -6.38
C ASN A 207 22.70 -1.06 -6.86
N LYS A 208 22.90 -2.19 -6.17
CA LYS A 208 23.81 -3.25 -6.65
C LYS A 208 23.39 -3.78 -8.03
N HIS A 209 22.09 -3.92 -8.27
CA HIS A 209 21.58 -4.34 -9.59
C HIS A 209 21.75 -3.27 -10.66
N LYS A 210 21.61 -1.99 -10.29
CA LYS A 210 21.90 -0.85 -11.18
C LYS A 210 23.37 -0.83 -11.60
N ASP A 211 24.29 -1.15 -10.71
CA ASP A 211 25.73 -1.19 -11.01
C ASP A 211 26.10 -2.33 -11.98
N LEU A 212 25.29 -3.40 -12.02
CA LEU A 212 25.43 -4.50 -12.98
C LEU A 212 24.82 -4.18 -14.35
N LEU A 213 23.96 -3.17 -14.46
CA LEU A 213 23.24 -2.82 -15.68
C LEU A 213 24.16 -2.60 -16.91
N PRO A 214 25.33 -1.95 -16.80
CA PRO A 214 26.25 -1.77 -17.94
C PRO A 214 26.72 -3.07 -18.59
N ASN A 215 26.74 -4.20 -17.86
CA ASN A 215 27.15 -5.50 -18.39
C ASN A 215 26.19 -6.04 -19.46
N PHE A 216 24.96 -5.52 -19.49
CA PHE A 216 23.92 -5.91 -20.43
C PHE A 216 23.84 -4.97 -21.65
N ARG A 217 24.80 -4.05 -21.84
CA ARG A 217 24.82 -3.17 -23.03
C ARG A 217 24.91 -4.02 -24.31
N GLY A 218 24.03 -3.72 -25.26
CA GLY A 218 23.89 -4.50 -26.50
C GLY A 218 22.85 -5.62 -26.42
N SER A 219 22.33 -5.93 -25.23
CA SER A 219 21.14 -6.80 -25.07
C SER A 219 19.87 -6.10 -25.54
N GLU A 220 18.98 -6.85 -26.18
CA GLU A 220 17.62 -6.40 -26.52
C GLU A 220 16.80 -6.02 -25.27
N LYS A 221 17.15 -6.58 -24.10
CA LYS A 221 16.45 -6.33 -22.83
C LYS A 221 16.97 -5.13 -22.04
N TYR A 222 18.11 -4.54 -22.46
CA TYR A 222 18.78 -3.47 -21.71
C TYR A 222 17.86 -2.28 -21.40
N VAL A 223 17.11 -1.80 -22.40
CA VAL A 223 16.20 -0.65 -22.24
C VAL A 223 15.10 -0.96 -21.23
N TYR A 224 14.56 -2.18 -21.26
CA TYR A 224 13.57 -2.63 -20.29
C TYR A 224 14.15 -2.65 -18.88
N LEU A 225 15.30 -3.31 -18.69
CA LEU A 225 15.99 -3.42 -17.40
C LEU A 225 16.30 -2.04 -16.80
N GLN A 226 16.78 -1.11 -17.63
CA GLN A 226 17.03 0.27 -17.22
C GLN A 226 15.74 0.97 -16.78
N SER A 227 14.66 0.83 -17.55
CA SER A 227 13.37 1.43 -17.21
C SER A 227 12.76 0.85 -15.94
N GLU A 228 12.90 -0.46 -15.73
CA GLU A 228 12.39 -1.17 -14.56
C GLU A 228 13.12 -0.72 -13.29
N ILE A 229 14.46 -0.67 -13.32
CA ILE A 229 15.27 -0.21 -12.19
C ILE A 229 14.89 1.23 -11.82
N ASN A 230 14.76 2.13 -12.80
CA ASN A 230 14.36 3.51 -12.54
C ASN A 230 12.95 3.61 -11.95
N ALA A 231 12.00 2.80 -12.44
CA ALA A 231 10.65 2.76 -11.90
C ALA A 231 10.61 2.26 -10.44
N LEU A 232 11.42 1.25 -10.10
CA LEU A 232 11.52 0.74 -8.73
C LEU A 232 12.16 1.77 -7.78
N PHE A 233 13.18 2.52 -8.23
CA PHE A 233 13.72 3.64 -7.44
C PHE A 233 12.66 4.71 -7.16
N GLN A 234 11.87 5.09 -8.17
CA GLN A 234 10.80 6.06 -7.97
C GLN A 234 9.75 5.57 -6.96
N LYS A 235 9.41 4.26 -7.00
CA LYS A 235 8.50 3.68 -6.01
C LYS A 235 9.08 3.73 -4.60
N LEU A 236 10.36 3.39 -4.42
CA LEU A 236 11.04 3.45 -3.12
C LEU A 236 11.11 4.88 -2.57
N GLU A 237 11.39 5.86 -3.43
CA GLU A 237 11.36 7.29 -3.07
C GLU A 237 9.96 7.70 -2.58
N ASN A 238 8.92 7.30 -3.31
CA ASN A 238 7.53 7.55 -2.91
C ASN A 238 7.22 6.90 -1.56
N ILE A 239 7.57 5.61 -1.36
CA ILE A 239 7.39 4.92 -0.08
C ILE A 239 8.03 5.71 1.05
N ASN A 240 9.29 6.11 0.89
CA ASN A 240 10.03 6.83 1.92
C ASN A 240 9.43 8.19 2.25
N GLY A 241 9.08 8.97 1.23
CA GLY A 241 8.47 10.29 1.42
C GLY A 241 7.11 10.20 2.10
N VAL A 242 6.30 9.24 1.68
CA VAL A 242 4.97 9.00 2.24
C VAL A 242 5.06 8.49 3.68
N SER A 243 5.93 7.51 3.96
CA SER A 243 6.07 6.92 5.30
C SER A 243 6.64 7.93 6.30
N ALA A 244 7.56 8.80 5.86
CA ALA A 244 8.12 9.86 6.71
C ALA A 244 7.04 10.84 7.18
N GLY A 245 6.23 11.40 6.26
CA GLY A 245 5.15 12.30 6.64
C GLY A 245 4.07 11.65 7.52
N TYR A 246 3.82 10.35 7.31
CA TYR A 246 2.92 9.60 8.17
C TYR A 246 3.50 9.39 9.58
N LEU A 247 4.79 9.04 9.69
CA LEU A 247 5.47 8.93 10.98
C LEU A 247 5.52 10.25 11.75
N ASP A 248 5.75 11.37 11.06
CA ASP A 248 5.72 12.70 11.68
C ASP A 248 4.33 13.00 12.27
N SER A 249 3.27 12.73 11.49
CA SER A 249 1.88 12.90 11.94
C SER A 249 1.52 11.99 13.12
N LEU A 250 1.93 10.72 13.08
CA LEU A 250 1.69 9.75 14.17
C LEU A 250 2.43 10.13 15.44
N ASN A 251 3.69 10.57 15.34
CA ASN A 251 4.46 10.99 16.50
C ASN A 251 3.89 12.25 17.14
N ALA A 252 3.44 13.22 16.33
CA ALA A 252 2.74 14.40 16.84
C ALA A 252 1.46 14.03 17.60
N LEU A 253 0.61 13.17 17.01
CA LEU A 253 -0.59 12.67 17.68
C LEU A 253 -0.30 11.86 18.94
N ARG A 254 0.76 11.04 18.96
CA ARG A 254 1.18 10.30 20.15
C ARG A 254 1.58 11.25 21.28
N CYS A 255 2.29 12.33 20.98
CA CYS A 255 2.63 13.38 21.95
C CYS A 255 1.37 14.10 22.44
N LEU A 256 0.46 14.47 21.54
CA LEU A 256 -0.82 15.08 21.90
C LEU A 256 -1.65 14.16 22.80
N LEU A 257 -1.72 12.87 22.49
CA LEU A 257 -2.41 11.86 23.31
C LEU A 257 -1.85 11.82 24.73
N GLN A 258 -0.53 11.90 24.91
CA GLN A 258 0.08 11.91 26.24
C GLN A 258 -0.40 13.12 27.07
N ILE A 259 -0.45 14.30 26.47
CA ILE A 259 -0.91 15.52 27.17
C ILE A 259 -2.44 15.49 27.39
N ILE A 260 -3.21 14.92 26.47
CA ILE A 260 -4.65 14.67 26.63
C ILE A 260 -4.88 13.79 27.87
N LEU A 261 -4.17 12.66 27.99
CA LEU A 261 -4.33 11.73 29.11
C LEU A 261 -3.91 12.36 30.44
N GLN A 262 -2.79 13.10 30.46
CA GLN A 262 -2.36 13.84 31.64
C GLN A 262 -3.37 14.90 32.07
N THR A 263 -3.91 15.68 31.13
CA THR A 263 -4.94 16.69 31.41
C THR A 263 -6.23 16.04 31.93
N GLU A 264 -6.65 14.95 31.31
CA GLU A 264 -7.82 14.17 31.71
C GLU A 264 -7.70 13.66 33.15
N ASP A 265 -6.56 13.09 33.53
CA ASP A 265 -6.34 12.58 34.90
C ASP A 265 -6.37 13.71 35.94
N VAL A 266 -5.76 14.87 35.64
CA VAL A 266 -5.81 16.04 36.51
C VAL A 266 -7.25 16.53 36.69
N ILE A 267 -8.00 16.68 35.59
CA ILE A 267 -9.40 17.12 35.64
C ILE A 267 -10.25 16.13 36.45
N ARG A 268 -10.08 14.81 36.22
CA ARG A 268 -10.83 13.78 36.96
C ARG A 268 -10.60 13.88 38.47
N VAL A 269 -9.38 14.13 38.92
CA VAL A 269 -9.09 14.32 40.36
C VAL A 269 -9.89 15.49 40.95
N PHE A 270 -9.97 16.62 40.25
CA PHE A 270 -10.72 17.77 40.72
C PHE A 270 -12.24 17.57 40.63
N GLU A 271 -12.73 16.93 39.56
CA GLU A 271 -14.16 16.61 39.42
C GLU A 271 -14.63 15.66 40.54
N VAL A 272 -13.85 14.63 40.88
CA VAL A 272 -14.16 13.71 41.99
C VAL A 272 -14.22 14.48 43.32
N ARG A 273 -13.21 15.31 43.63
CA ARG A 273 -13.20 16.13 44.86
C ARG A 273 -14.42 17.06 44.95
N LEU A 274 -14.81 17.68 43.83
CA LEU A 274 -16.01 18.53 43.78
C LEU A 274 -17.30 17.72 44.00
N SER A 275 -17.37 16.47 43.53
CA SER A 275 -18.53 15.60 43.72
C SER A 275 -18.68 15.10 45.16
N GLU A 276 -17.58 14.82 45.86
CA GLU A 276 -17.60 14.34 47.25
C GLU A 276 -18.06 15.42 48.24
N GLU A 277 -17.77 16.69 47.95
CA GLU A 277 -18.06 17.82 48.84
C GLU A 277 -19.33 18.61 48.44
N GLU A 278 -20.34 17.95 47.86
CA GLU A 278 -21.56 18.60 47.34
C GLU A 278 -22.53 19.11 48.43
N THR A 279 -22.44 18.60 49.65
CA THR A 279 -23.30 19.03 50.78
C THR A 279 -22.60 20.07 51.67
N VAL A 280 -23.21 21.24 51.84
CA VAL A 280 -22.71 22.27 52.77
C VAL A 280 -22.88 21.78 54.22
N PRO A 281 -21.80 21.66 55.02
CA PRO A 281 -21.92 21.27 56.42
C PRO A 281 -22.69 22.31 57.24
N LEU A 282 -23.52 21.87 58.19
CA LEU A 282 -24.23 22.76 59.14
C LEU A 282 -23.37 23.21 60.33
N ASP A 283 -22.20 22.58 60.50
CA ASP A 283 -21.27 22.78 61.59
C ASP A 283 -20.21 23.82 61.18
N LEU A 284 -20.03 24.86 62.00
CA LEU A 284 -19.13 25.98 61.73
C LEU A 284 -17.69 25.52 61.49
N ASP A 285 -17.19 24.56 62.28
CA ASP A 285 -15.82 24.03 62.14
C ASP A 285 -15.67 23.30 60.80
N LYS A 286 -16.73 22.59 60.38
CA LYS A 286 -16.75 21.89 59.08
C LYS A 286 -16.88 22.86 57.91
N VAL A 287 -17.58 23.99 58.07
CA VAL A 287 -17.65 25.06 57.07
C VAL A 287 -16.28 25.73 56.89
N GLU A 288 -15.56 26.02 57.98
CA GLU A 288 -14.21 26.58 57.91
C GLU A 288 -13.21 25.61 57.27
N ALA A 289 -13.25 24.34 57.65
CA ALA A 289 -12.43 23.29 57.03
C ALA A 289 -12.73 23.16 55.52
N TYR A 290 -14.01 23.22 55.13
CA TYR A 290 -14.42 23.17 53.74
C TYR A 290 -13.93 24.40 52.94
N ARG A 291 -14.04 25.61 53.52
CA ARG A 291 -13.50 26.84 52.93
C ARG A 291 -11.98 26.74 52.71
N ALA A 292 -11.25 26.18 53.68
CA ALA A 292 -9.81 25.95 53.55
C ALA A 292 -9.49 24.94 52.43
N CYS A 293 -10.28 23.86 52.32
CA CYS A 293 -10.16 22.87 51.24
C CYS A 293 -10.35 23.51 49.86
N LEU A 294 -11.41 24.29 49.65
CA LEU A 294 -11.67 25.00 48.39
C LEU A 294 -10.56 25.99 48.03
N LYS A 295 -10.04 26.74 49.02
CA LYS A 295 -8.91 27.66 48.80
C LYS A 295 -7.66 26.91 48.35
N LYS A 296 -7.35 25.77 48.97
CA LYS A 296 -6.24 24.90 48.56
C LYS A 296 -6.48 24.35 47.15
N MET A 297 -7.68 23.85 46.88
CA MET A 297 -8.05 23.30 45.59
C MET A 297 -7.91 24.33 44.45
N LYS A 298 -8.33 25.58 44.67
CA LYS A 298 -8.13 26.67 43.71
C LYS A 298 -6.66 26.95 43.45
N ALA A 299 -5.83 26.98 44.49
CA ALA A 299 -4.38 27.17 44.35
C ALA A 299 -3.73 26.03 43.56
N ASP A 300 -4.08 24.78 43.89
CA ASP A 300 -3.59 23.58 43.20
C ASP A 300 -3.99 23.58 41.72
N LEU A 301 -5.25 23.91 41.40
CA LEU A 301 -5.74 24.00 40.02
C LEU A 301 -5.01 25.11 39.24
N ASN A 302 -4.83 26.28 39.84
CA ASN A 302 -4.10 27.39 39.24
C ASN A 302 -2.64 27.02 38.92
N MET A 303 -1.96 26.27 39.79
CA MET A 303 -0.60 25.78 39.52
C MET A 303 -0.53 24.85 38.30
N LYS A 304 -1.63 24.17 37.96
CA LYS A 304 -1.72 23.24 36.84
C LYS A 304 -2.17 23.89 35.52
N LYS A 305 -2.49 25.20 35.52
CA LYS A 305 -2.99 25.93 34.33
C LYS A 305 -2.03 25.90 33.13
N SER A 306 -0.72 25.77 33.36
CA SER A 306 0.28 25.63 32.29
C SER A 306 0.05 24.38 31.42
N LEU A 307 -0.63 23.35 31.94
CA LEU A 307 -0.96 22.14 31.20
C LEU A 307 -1.95 22.40 30.06
N LEU A 308 -2.88 23.35 30.23
CA LEU A 308 -3.81 23.74 29.17
C LEU A 308 -3.07 24.41 28.01
N ASN A 309 -2.13 25.31 28.31
CA ASN A 309 -1.30 25.94 27.29
C ASN A 309 -0.47 24.89 26.54
N ALA A 310 0.07 23.89 27.26
CA ALA A 310 0.79 22.78 26.64
C ALA A 310 -0.11 21.94 25.72
N LEU A 311 -1.35 21.67 26.14
CA LEU A 311 -2.34 20.95 25.35
C LEU A 311 -2.71 21.69 24.06
N GLU A 312 -2.98 22.99 24.15
CA GLU A 312 -3.27 23.84 22.98
C GLU A 312 -2.08 23.92 22.03
N ASN A 313 -0.87 24.13 22.56
CA ASN A 313 0.35 24.20 21.77
C ASN A 313 0.63 22.88 21.02
N GLU A 314 0.48 21.74 21.68
CA GLU A 314 0.70 20.45 21.03
C GLU A 314 -0.39 20.12 20.01
N LEU A 315 -1.63 20.57 20.23
CA LEU A 315 -2.70 20.48 19.23
C LEU A 315 -2.35 21.30 17.97
N GLN A 316 -1.94 22.56 18.13
CA GLN A 316 -1.56 23.43 17.02
C GLN A 316 -0.38 22.85 16.23
N LYS A 317 0.64 22.37 16.94
CA LYS A 317 1.79 21.70 16.34
C LYS A 317 1.38 20.45 15.56
N THR A 318 0.46 19.65 16.10
CA THR A 318 -0.07 18.45 15.42
C THR A 318 -0.80 18.81 14.13
N LEU A 319 -1.68 19.83 14.18
CA LEU A 319 -2.40 20.32 13.00
C LEU A 319 -1.44 20.84 11.93
N GLN A 320 -0.39 21.57 12.34
CA GLN A 320 0.64 22.07 11.43
C GLN A 320 1.40 20.93 10.75
N ILE A 321 1.96 19.99 11.52
CA ILE A 321 2.72 18.84 11.00
C ILE A 321 1.86 18.02 10.05
N HIS A 322 0.61 17.74 10.43
CA HIS A 322 -0.30 16.99 9.59
C HIS A 322 -0.63 17.72 8.28
N SER A 323 -0.88 19.03 8.34
CA SER A 323 -1.19 19.83 7.15
C SER A 323 -0.02 19.82 6.15
N GLN A 324 1.21 19.92 6.64
CA GLN A 324 2.43 19.86 5.83
C GLN A 324 2.61 18.47 5.22
N SER A 325 2.40 17.42 6.00
CA SER A 325 2.55 16.02 5.57
C SER A 325 1.48 15.61 4.54
N CYS A 326 0.25 16.11 4.65
CA CYS A 326 -0.86 15.80 3.75
C CYS A 326 -0.76 16.49 2.38
N GLN A 327 -0.03 17.62 2.27
CA GLN A 327 0.13 18.34 1.00
C GLN A 327 0.89 17.51 -0.04
N SER A 328 1.78 16.63 0.40
CA SER A 328 2.58 15.78 -0.49
C SER A 328 1.87 14.47 -0.85
N TYR A 329 1.07 13.89 0.05
CA TYR A 329 0.48 12.55 -0.13
C TYR A 329 -0.89 12.39 0.55
N THR A 330 -1.96 12.33 -0.24
CA THR A 330 -3.37 12.20 0.23
C THR A 330 -3.77 10.73 0.53
N LEU A 331 -2.94 9.98 1.24
CA LEU A 331 -3.09 8.52 1.33
C LEU A 331 -3.54 7.97 2.69
N TYR A 332 -3.64 8.79 3.74
CA TYR A 332 -3.95 8.30 5.09
C TYR A 332 -5.17 9.00 5.71
N ASP A 333 -6.19 8.20 6.02
CA ASP A 333 -7.40 8.63 6.72
C ASP A 333 -7.11 8.69 8.23
N MET A 334 -6.55 9.82 8.67
CA MET A 334 -6.25 10.08 10.07
C MET A 334 -7.29 11.06 10.61
N ASP A 335 -8.12 10.59 11.54
CA ASP A 335 -9.20 11.38 12.11
C ASP A 335 -8.69 12.31 13.20
N ILE A 336 -8.11 13.45 12.79
CA ILE A 336 -7.65 14.49 13.71
C ILE A 336 -8.83 15.20 14.38
N GLY A 337 -10.02 15.19 13.76
CA GLY A 337 -11.23 15.79 14.31
C GLY A 337 -11.52 15.27 15.72
N LYS A 338 -11.40 13.96 15.94
CA LYS A 338 -11.56 13.36 17.28
C LYS A 338 -10.60 13.91 18.34
N PHE A 339 -9.36 14.23 17.97
CA PHE A 339 -8.40 14.82 18.89
C PHE A 339 -8.74 16.28 19.19
N CYS A 340 -9.14 17.05 18.18
CA CYS A 340 -9.64 18.41 18.37
C CYS A 340 -10.83 18.44 19.33
N ASP A 341 -11.84 17.60 19.07
CA ASP A 341 -13.04 17.50 19.90
C ASP A 341 -12.70 17.12 21.34
N LYS A 342 -11.75 16.18 21.52
CA LYS A 342 -11.28 15.78 22.84
C LYS A 342 -10.58 16.91 23.59
N VAL A 343 -9.73 17.67 22.90
CA VAL A 343 -9.06 18.85 23.49
C VAL A 343 -10.09 19.89 23.91
N THR A 344 -11.05 20.22 23.04
CA THR A 344 -12.14 21.16 23.37
C THR A 344 -12.93 20.68 24.58
N GLN A 345 -13.29 19.40 24.63
CA GLN A 345 -14.00 18.80 25.78
C GLN A 345 -13.21 18.98 27.10
N LEU A 346 -11.90 18.77 27.07
CA LEU A 346 -11.03 18.92 28.25
C LEU A 346 -10.95 20.38 28.70
N MET A 347 -10.80 21.32 27.75
CA MET A 347 -10.80 22.76 28.04
C MET A 347 -12.10 23.19 28.72
N ASP A 348 -13.25 22.75 28.21
CA ASP A 348 -14.56 23.06 28.79
C ASP A 348 -14.74 22.47 30.19
N ARG A 349 -14.30 21.23 30.40
CA ARG A 349 -14.35 20.58 31.72
C ARG A 349 -13.48 21.30 32.75
N TRP A 350 -12.27 21.69 32.36
CA TRP A 350 -11.40 22.49 33.21
C TRP A 350 -12.08 23.80 33.64
N GLN A 351 -12.61 24.56 32.68
CA GLN A 351 -13.28 25.83 32.95
C GLN A 351 -14.49 25.64 33.87
N ARG A 352 -15.26 24.56 33.69
CA ARG A 352 -16.38 24.23 34.58
C ARG A 352 -15.91 23.94 36.01
N ALA A 353 -14.85 23.14 36.17
CA ALA A 353 -14.29 22.85 37.49
C ALA A 353 -13.79 24.13 38.18
N ASP A 354 -13.07 24.99 37.45
CA ASP A 354 -12.56 26.27 37.96
C ASP A 354 -13.69 27.19 38.44
N LYS A 355 -14.74 27.34 37.61
CA LYS A 355 -15.93 28.14 37.95
C LYS A 355 -16.72 27.56 39.11
N GLN A 356 -16.80 26.23 39.23
CA GLN A 356 -17.49 25.57 40.33
C GLN A 356 -16.80 25.84 41.66
N ILE A 357 -15.46 25.81 41.70
CA ILE A 357 -14.68 26.16 42.89
C ILE A 357 -14.97 27.62 43.30
N ASP A 358 -14.95 28.56 42.34
CA ASP A 358 -15.20 29.98 42.60
C ASP A 358 -16.61 30.22 43.15
N ASN A 359 -17.62 29.59 42.54
CA ASN A 359 -19.01 29.69 42.99
C ASN A 359 -19.16 29.15 44.42
N ARG A 360 -18.63 27.96 44.72
CA ARG A 360 -18.72 27.37 46.06
C ARG A 360 -17.99 28.23 47.09
N PHE A 361 -16.84 28.78 46.74
CA PHE A 361 -16.11 29.72 47.59
C PHE A 361 -16.90 31.01 47.86
N GLY A 362 -17.58 31.55 46.83
CA GLY A 362 -18.43 32.73 46.97
C GLY A 362 -19.71 32.49 47.78
N HIS A 363 -20.28 31.28 47.77
CA HIS A 363 -21.45 30.93 48.58
C HIS A 363 -21.15 30.73 50.07
N ILE A 364 -19.89 30.42 50.42
CA ILE A 364 -19.46 30.19 51.80
C ILE A 364 -18.87 31.47 52.41
N SER A 365 -18.49 32.47 51.60
CA SER A 365 -17.98 33.77 52.04
C SER A 365 -19.11 34.67 52.48
#